data_AF-I1L0Q5-F1
#
_entry.id   AF-I1L0Q5-F1
#
_cell.length_a   1.000
_cell.length_b   1.000
_cell.length_c   1.000
_cell.angle_alpha   90.00
_cell.angle_beta   90.00
_cell.angle_gamma   90.00
#
_symmetry.space_group_name_H-M   'P 1'
#
loop_
_entity.id
_entity.type
_entity.pdbx_description
1 polymer ?
#
loop_
_entity_poly.entity_id
_entity_poly.type
_entity_poly.pdbx_seq_one_letter_code
_entity_poly.pdbx_strand_id
1 'polypeptide(L)'
;MEGGEEGVEMMVDSKDLQQQSKALDKLTDRVEDRQLDSTRVLEAMASIAASAQADRNAMRIREKELAAVKINAADVDIIANELELDIKVAERTLREHKGDAVAAIRHLLH
;
A
#
# COMPACT_ATOMS: atom_id res chain seq x y z
N MET A 1 52.93 -36.78 -52.25
CA MET A 1 52.62 -36.18 -50.94
C MET A 1 51.12 -36.07 -50.88
N GLU A 2 50.54 -36.97 -50.10
CA GLU A 2 49.10 -37.04 -49.82
C GLU A 2 48.83 -36.02 -48.70
N GLY A 3 47.98 -35.04 -48.95
CA GLY A 3 47.72 -33.95 -48.01
C GLY A 3 46.50 -33.17 -48.47
N GLY A 4 45.34 -33.48 -47.90
CA GLY A 4 44.08 -32.88 -48.28
C GLY A 4 42.91 -33.30 -47.39
N GLU A 5 43.13 -33.38 -46.08
CA GLU A 5 42.06 -33.56 -45.08
C GLU A 5 42.16 -32.47 -44.00
N GLU A 6 42.05 -31.20 -44.41
CA GLU A 6 41.77 -30.09 -43.51
C GLU A 6 40.62 -29.28 -44.11
N GLY A 7 39.39 -29.56 -43.69
CA GLY A 7 38.23 -28.82 -44.21
C GLY A 7 36.88 -29.04 -43.51
N VAL A 8 36.76 -29.96 -42.56
CA VAL A 8 35.45 -30.34 -42.01
C VAL A 8 35.13 -29.72 -40.64
N GLU A 9 36.10 -29.13 -39.92
CA GLU A 9 35.86 -28.69 -38.54
C GLU A 9 35.27 -27.28 -38.37
N MET A 10 35.44 -26.36 -39.34
CA MET A 10 35.07 -24.94 -39.12
C MET A 10 33.57 -24.61 -39.22
N MET A 11 32.71 -25.50 -39.73
CA MET A 11 31.28 -25.18 -39.95
C MET A 11 30.37 -25.51 -38.75
N VAL A 12 30.81 -26.34 -37.80
CA VAL A 12 29.96 -26.81 -36.70
C VAL A 12 29.78 -25.72 -35.63
N ASP A 13 30.86 -25.00 -35.29
CA ASP A 13 30.86 -23.99 -34.23
C ASP A 13 29.96 -22.79 -34.54
N SER A 14 29.87 -22.38 -35.81
CA SER A 14 29.15 -21.16 -36.19
C SER A 14 27.63 -21.31 -36.01
N LYS A 15 27.08 -22.50 -36.28
CA LYS A 15 25.65 -22.78 -36.07
C LYS A 15 25.30 -22.91 -34.59
N ASP A 16 26.15 -23.57 -33.80
CA ASP A 16 25.90 -23.78 -32.38
C ASP A 16 25.99 -22.45 -31.61
N LEU A 17 26.96 -21.60 -31.96
CA LEU A 17 27.09 -20.25 -31.38
C LEU A 17 25.87 -19.37 -31.68
N GLN A 18 25.30 -19.46 -32.90
CA GLN A 18 24.08 -18.75 -33.26
C GLN A 18 22.85 -19.24 -32.48
N GLN A 19 22.76 -20.55 -32.17
CA GLN A 19 21.67 -21.09 -31.35
C GLN A 19 21.81 -20.68 -29.89
N GLN A 20 23.02 -20.69 -29.33
CA GLN A 20 23.30 -20.25 -27.96
C GLN A 20 22.96 -18.77 -27.75
N SER A 21 23.30 -17.89 -28.70
CA SER A 21 22.93 -16.47 -28.63
C SER A 21 21.41 -16.25 -28.60
N LYS A 22 20.65 -16.98 -29.43
CA LYS A 22 19.18 -16.90 -29.42
C LYS A 22 18.55 -17.49 -28.16
N ALA A 23 19.20 -18.48 -27.55
CA ALA A 23 18.75 -19.03 -26.27
C ALA A 23 18.96 -18.02 -25.13
N LEU A 24 20.07 -17.27 -25.14
CA LEU A 24 20.32 -16.20 -24.17
C LEU A 24 19.27 -15.08 -24.24
N ASP A 25 18.90 -14.62 -25.44
CA ASP A 25 17.88 -13.58 -25.60
C ASP A 25 16.50 -14.00 -25.06
N LYS A 26 16.17 -15.30 -25.14
CA LYS A 26 14.92 -15.86 -24.57
C LYS A 26 14.97 -16.05 -23.06
N LEU A 27 16.17 -16.18 -22.48
CA LEU A 27 16.39 -16.34 -21.05
C LEU A 27 16.40 -15.00 -20.31
N THR A 28 16.72 -13.91 -21.03
CA THR A 28 16.47 -12.56 -20.56
C THR A 28 15.00 -12.24 -20.75
N ASP A 29 14.28 -11.93 -19.68
CA ASP A 29 12.92 -11.38 -19.69
C ASP A 29 12.93 -9.92 -20.18
N ARG A 30 13.63 -9.65 -21.29
CA ARG A 30 13.88 -8.32 -21.82
C ARG A 30 12.58 -7.69 -22.29
N VAL A 31 11.85 -7.11 -21.35
CA VAL A 31 10.77 -6.18 -21.60
C VAL A 31 11.41 -4.90 -22.12
N GLU A 32 11.00 -4.49 -23.33
CA GLU A 32 11.30 -3.15 -23.81
C GLU A 32 10.77 -2.14 -22.79
N ASP A 33 11.59 -1.14 -22.45
CA ASP A 33 11.18 -0.02 -21.61
C ASP A 33 9.99 0.66 -22.30
N ARG A 34 8.77 0.28 -21.92
CA ARG A 34 7.58 1.04 -22.29
C ARG A 34 7.75 2.37 -21.61
N GLN A 35 8.07 3.40 -22.41
CA GLN A 35 8.13 4.77 -21.93
C GLN A 35 6.81 5.07 -21.22
N LEU A 36 6.89 5.22 -19.90
CA LEU A 36 5.73 5.64 -19.12
C LEU A 36 5.38 7.04 -19.59
N ASP A 37 4.11 7.26 -19.93
CA ASP A 37 3.59 8.60 -20.16
C ASP A 37 3.76 9.39 -18.86
N SER A 38 4.77 10.26 -18.84
CA SER A 38 5.18 11.00 -17.66
C SER A 38 4.05 11.91 -17.15
N THR A 39 3.24 12.46 -18.07
CA THR A 39 2.07 13.28 -17.71
C THR A 39 1.03 12.43 -17.00
N ARG A 40 0.71 11.26 -17.53
CA ARG A 40 -0.26 10.35 -16.92
C ARG A 40 0.18 9.85 -15.53
N VAL A 41 1.48 9.57 -15.35
CA VAL A 41 2.03 9.18 -14.04
C VAL A 41 1.91 10.32 -13.04
N LEU A 42 2.27 11.55 -13.45
CA LEU A 42 2.15 12.74 -12.58
C LEU A 42 0.70 13.03 -12.19
N GLU A 43 -0.24 12.93 -13.13
CA GLU A 43 -1.68 13.08 -12.85
C GLU A 43 -2.19 12.02 -11.86
N ALA A 44 -1.81 10.76 -12.06
CA ALA A 44 -2.19 9.69 -11.13
C ALA A 44 -1.61 9.91 -9.72
N MET A 45 -0.33 10.31 -9.63
CA MET A 45 0.30 10.65 -8.35
C MET A 45 -0.38 11.86 -7.69
N ALA A 46 -0.72 12.89 -8.46
CA ALA A 46 -1.44 14.05 -7.97
C ALA A 46 -2.83 13.67 -7.45
N SER A 47 -3.55 12.78 -8.16
CA SER A 47 -4.85 12.27 -7.72
C SER A 47 -4.76 11.47 -6.42
N ILE A 48 -3.74 10.61 -6.27
CA ILE A 48 -3.50 9.84 -5.04
C ILE A 48 -3.17 10.80 -3.88
N ALA A 49 -2.29 11.78 -4.13
CA ALA A 49 -1.93 12.77 -3.13
C ALA A 49 -3.14 13.63 -2.71
N ALA A 50 -3.97 14.05 -3.66
CA ALA A 50 -5.18 14.81 -3.40
C ALA A 50 -6.20 14.01 -2.59
N SER A 51 -6.44 12.74 -2.93
CA SER A 51 -7.33 11.85 -2.16
C SER A 51 -6.80 11.66 -0.74
N ALA A 52 -5.52 11.32 -0.58
CA ALA A 52 -4.92 11.14 0.74
C ALA A 52 -4.97 12.42 1.59
N GLN A 53 -4.80 13.59 0.96
CA GLN A 53 -4.92 14.86 1.66
C GLN A 53 -6.37 15.17 2.05
N ALA A 54 -7.34 14.86 1.20
CA ALA A 54 -8.76 15.01 1.50
C ALA A 54 -9.17 14.13 2.68
N ASP A 55 -8.76 12.86 2.69
CA ASP A 55 -9.05 11.91 3.77
C ASP A 55 -8.43 12.35 5.09
N ARG A 56 -7.15 12.77 5.09
CA ARG A 56 -6.48 13.32 6.27
C ARG A 56 -7.16 14.57 6.80
N ASN A 57 -7.58 15.47 5.91
CA ASN A 57 -8.29 16.68 6.29
C ASN A 57 -9.66 16.36 6.91
N ALA A 58 -10.39 15.41 6.31
CA ALA A 58 -11.68 14.96 6.84
C ALA A 58 -11.54 14.31 8.23
N MET A 59 -10.54 13.43 8.41
CA MET A 59 -10.22 12.84 9.72
C MET A 59 -9.91 13.92 10.76
N ARG A 60 -9.06 14.90 10.40
CA ARG A 60 -8.70 16.00 11.30
C ARG A 60 -9.90 16.87 11.69
N ILE A 61 -10.84 17.10 10.77
CA ILE A 61 -12.06 17.88 11.07
C ILE A 61 -12.95 17.08 12.03
N ARG A 62 -13.18 15.79 11.74
CA ARG A 62 -13.97 14.90 12.61
C ARG A 62 -13.38 14.80 14.02
N GLU A 63 -12.07 14.66 14.15
CA GLU A 63 -11.41 14.61 15.47
C GLU A 63 -11.55 15.92 16.25
N LYS A 64 -11.50 17.07 15.57
CA LYS A 64 -11.73 18.37 16.20
C LYS A 64 -13.16 18.53 16.70
N GLU A 65 -14.14 18.07 15.91
CA GLU A 65 -15.55 18.06 16.31
C GLU A 65 -15.77 17.17 17.53
N LEU A 66 -15.19 15.97 17.53
CA LEU A 66 -15.24 15.07 18.68
C LEU A 66 -14.56 15.70 19.92
N ALA A 67 -13.40 16.34 19.76
CA ALA A 67 -12.70 17.00 20.86
C ALA A 67 -13.46 18.17 21.48
N ALA A 68 -14.35 18.82 20.71
CA ALA A 68 -15.20 19.89 21.21
C ALA A 68 -16.39 19.38 22.04
N VAL A 69 -16.72 18.08 21.97
CA VAL A 69 -17.76 17.47 22.80
C VAL A 69 -17.30 17.46 24.25
N LYS A 70 -18.04 18.18 25.09
CA LYS A 70 -17.84 18.15 26.54
C LYS A 70 -18.25 16.78 27.06
N ILE A 71 -17.32 16.12 27.73
CA ILE A 71 -17.50 14.83 28.37
C ILE A 71 -17.10 14.93 29.83
N ASN A 72 -17.61 14.03 30.66
CA ASN A 72 -17.25 13.93 32.06
C ASN A 72 -16.11 12.92 32.23
N ALA A 73 -15.06 13.29 32.96
CA ALA A 73 -13.94 12.40 33.25
C ALA A 73 -14.39 11.15 34.02
N ALA A 74 -15.35 11.28 34.93
CA ALA A 74 -15.87 10.14 35.69
C ALA A 74 -16.55 9.10 34.79
N ASP A 75 -17.25 9.53 33.73
CA ASP A 75 -17.88 8.61 32.79
C ASP A 75 -16.84 7.87 31.95
N VAL A 76 -15.75 8.55 31.57
CA VAL A 76 -14.60 7.92 30.89
C VAL A 76 -13.96 6.86 31.80
N ASP A 77 -13.75 7.19 33.07
CA ASP A 77 -13.15 6.26 34.04
C ASP A 77 -14.04 5.04 34.28
N ILE A 78 -15.36 5.21 34.41
CA ILE A 78 -16.31 4.11 34.55
C ILE A 78 -16.24 3.19 33.33
N ILE A 79 -16.31 3.75 32.12
CA ILE A 79 -16.28 2.96 30.88
C ILE A 79 -14.94 2.23 30.73
N ALA A 80 -13.82 2.90 30.99
CA ALA A 80 -12.49 2.31 30.86
C ALA A 80 -12.26 1.18 31.87
N ASN A 81 -12.66 1.36 33.13
CA ASN A 81 -12.45 0.38 34.18
C ASN A 81 -13.42 -0.81 34.08
N GLU A 82 -14.72 -0.55 33.90
CA GLU A 82 -15.74 -1.62 33.92
C GLU A 82 -15.73 -2.47 32.65
N LEU A 83 -15.37 -1.90 31.50
CA LEU A 83 -15.27 -2.63 30.23
C LEU A 83 -13.82 -3.03 29.87
N GLU A 84 -12.86 -2.76 30.76
CA GLU A 84 -11.43 -3.02 30.55
C GLU A 84 -10.90 -2.46 29.22
N LEU A 85 -11.28 -1.23 28.90
CA LEU A 85 -10.90 -0.54 27.67
C LEU A 85 -9.78 0.47 27.91
N ASP A 86 -8.96 0.71 26.88
CA ASP A 86 -8.02 1.84 26.89
C ASP A 86 -8.80 3.16 27.03
N ILE A 87 -8.26 4.05 27.87
CA ILE A 87 -8.86 5.37 28.15
C ILE A 87 -9.18 6.13 26.86
N LYS A 88 -8.32 6.06 25.84
CA LYS A 88 -8.54 6.75 24.56
C LYS A 88 -9.73 6.17 23.80
N VAL A 89 -9.98 4.87 23.91
CA VAL A 89 -11.14 4.21 23.30
C VAL A 89 -12.41 4.63 24.05
N ALA A 90 -12.40 4.58 25.38
CA ALA A 90 -13.52 5.03 26.21
C ALA A 90 -13.89 6.50 25.95
N GLU A 91 -12.88 7.38 25.92
CA GLU A 91 -13.04 8.81 25.65
C GLU A 91 -13.62 9.06 24.24
N ARG A 92 -13.10 8.36 23.23
CA ARG A 92 -13.57 8.49 21.85
C ARG A 92 -15.02 8.06 21.73
N THR A 93 -15.37 6.89 22.25
CA THR A 93 -16.74 6.37 22.19
C THR A 93 -17.70 7.33 22.91
N LEU A 94 -17.31 7.85 24.09
CA LEU A 94 -18.14 8.81 24.81
C LEU A 94 -18.37 10.10 24.01
N ARG A 95 -17.36 10.60 23.29
CA ARG A 95 -17.50 11.76 22.40
C ARG A 95 -18.38 11.48 21.19
N GLU A 96 -18.26 10.31 20.58
CA GLU A 96 -19.11 9.88 19.46
C GLU A 96 -20.59 9.84 19.86
N HIS A 97 -20.87 9.50 21.12
CA HIS A 97 -22.20 9.51 21.72
C HIS A 97 -22.57 10.81 22.45
N LYS A 98 -21.91 11.94 22.11
CA LYS A 98 -22.23 13.29 22.64
C LYS A 98 -22.17 13.40 24.16
N GLY A 99 -21.38 12.57 24.83
CA GLY A 99 -21.28 12.53 26.28
C GLY A 99 -22.34 11.67 26.99
N ASP A 100 -23.19 10.95 26.26
CA ASP A 100 -24.13 10.01 26.87
C ASP A 100 -23.43 8.68 27.18
N ALA A 101 -23.08 8.47 28.45
CA ALA A 101 -22.43 7.25 28.93
C ALA A 101 -23.28 6.00 28.69
N VAL A 102 -24.61 6.07 28.81
CA VAL A 102 -25.50 4.91 28.63
C VAL A 102 -25.56 4.52 27.17
N ALA A 103 -25.67 5.49 26.25
CA ALA A 103 -25.63 5.22 24.83
C ALA A 103 -24.27 4.67 24.39
N ALA A 104 -23.17 5.20 24.93
CA ALA A 104 -21.82 4.71 24.68
C ALA A 104 -21.63 3.26 25.15
N ILE A 105 -22.04 2.94 26.39
CA ILE A 105 -21.94 1.58 26.93
C ILE A 105 -22.80 0.60 26.12
N ARG A 106 -24.04 0.98 25.76
CA ARG A 106 -24.88 0.14 24.89
C ARG A 106 -24.25 -0.13 23.54
N HIS A 107 -23.54 0.84 22.97
CA HIS A 107 -22.83 0.65 21.70
C HIS A 107 -21.66 -0.34 21.83
N LEU A 108 -20.97 -0.36 22.98
CA LEU A 108 -19.84 -1.26 23.23
C LEU A 108 -20.25 -2.70 23.55
N LEU A 109 -21.50 -2.91 23.98
CA LEU A 109 -22.03 -4.22 24.39
C LEU A 109 -22.84 -4.94 23.29
N HIS A 110 -23.05 -4.30 22.13
CA HIS A 110 -23.75 -4.86 20.98
C HIS A 110 -22.79 -5.11 19.83
#